data_AF-A0A929XB67-F1
#
_entry.id   AF-A0A929XB67-F1
#
_cell.length_a   1.000
_cell.length_b   1.000
_cell.length_c   1.000
_cell.angle_alpha   90.00
_cell.angle_beta   90.00
_cell.angle_gamma   90.00
#
_symmetry.space_group_name_H-M   'P 1'
#
loop_
_entity.id
_entity.type
_entity.pdbx_description
1 polymer ?
#
loop_
_entity_poly.entity_id
_entity_poly.type
_entity_poly.pdbx_seq_one_letter_code
_entity_poly.pdbx_strand_id
1 'polypeptide(L)'
;MQIDKIQIEAGWKEALKEEFLSENFARVKENFLRAKAAGEVYPPNALIFNAFNLTPFNAVKVVILGQDPYHGAGQAMGLSFSVPRGIKIPPSLQNIYKEIYDDLG
;
A
#
# COMPACT_ATOMS: atom_id res chain seq x y z
N MET A 1 -12.27 -3.18 -17.86
CA MET A 1 -10.89 -3.60 -17.49
C MET A 1 -10.88 -5.12 -17.29
N GLN A 2 -9.79 -5.86 -17.58
CA GLN A 2 -9.71 -7.30 -17.25
C GLN A 2 -9.20 -7.45 -15.82
N ILE A 3 -10.08 -7.82 -14.89
CA ILE A 3 -9.77 -8.00 -13.46
C ILE A 3 -8.71 -9.08 -13.21
N ASP A 4 -8.60 -10.06 -14.11
CA ASP A 4 -7.66 -11.19 -14.00
C ASP A 4 -6.19 -10.78 -13.97
N LYS A 5 -5.88 -9.61 -14.54
CA LYS A 5 -4.52 -9.06 -14.56
C LYS A 5 -4.13 -8.39 -13.24
N ILE A 6 -5.07 -8.12 -12.34
CA ILE A 6 -4.81 -7.50 -11.04
C ILE A 6 -4.27 -8.58 -10.09
N GLN A 7 -3.02 -8.39 -9.65
CA GLN A 7 -2.36 -9.28 -8.69
C GLN A 7 -2.64 -8.77 -7.27
N ILE A 8 -3.69 -9.32 -6.67
CA ILE A 8 -4.12 -9.06 -5.30
C ILE A 8 -4.71 -10.35 -4.71
N GLU A 9 -4.65 -10.52 -3.39
CA GLU A 9 -5.28 -11.63 -2.65
C GLU A 9 -6.75 -11.83 -3.08
N ALA A 10 -7.19 -13.09 -3.15
CA ALA A 10 -8.45 -13.45 -3.79
C ALA A 10 -9.69 -12.87 -3.09
N GLY A 11 -9.73 -12.88 -1.76
CA GLY A 11 -10.82 -12.27 -0.99
C GLY A 11 -10.92 -10.77 -1.25
N TRP A 12 -9.78 -10.07 -1.23
CA TRP A 12 -9.73 -8.65 -1.59
C TRP A 12 -10.13 -8.39 -3.04
N LYS A 13 -9.73 -9.26 -3.97
CA LYS A 13 -10.10 -9.15 -5.38
C LYS A 13 -11.61 -9.18 -5.57
N GLU A 14 -12.30 -10.10 -4.90
CA GLU A 14 -13.75 -10.20 -4.97
C GLU A 14 -14.42 -9.00 -4.28
N ALA A 15 -13.95 -8.62 -3.08
CA ALA A 15 -14.50 -7.50 -2.33
C ALA A 15 -14.39 -6.15 -3.08
N LEU A 16 -13.32 -5.97 -3.87
CA LEU A 16 -13.05 -4.72 -4.61
C LEU A 16 -13.40 -4.82 -6.11
N LYS A 17 -14.06 -5.89 -6.53
CA LYS A 17 -14.34 -6.19 -7.94
C LYS A 17 -15.10 -5.09 -8.65
N GLU A 18 -16.14 -4.55 -8.03
CA GLU A 18 -16.95 -3.47 -8.61
C GLU A 18 -16.11 -2.20 -8.82
N GLU A 19 -15.26 -1.85 -7.85
CA GLU A 19 -14.36 -0.70 -7.98
C GLU A 19 -13.33 -0.93 -9.10
N PHE A 20 -12.71 -2.11 -9.18
CA PHE A 20 -11.75 -2.41 -10.26
C PHE A 20 -12.36 -2.37 -11.67
N LEU A 21 -13.67 -2.60 -11.78
CA LEU A 21 -14.42 -2.53 -13.03
C LEU A 21 -15.01 -1.14 -13.29
N SER A 22 -14.95 -0.23 -12.33
CA SER A 22 -15.53 1.11 -12.44
C SER A 22 -14.75 2.01 -13.42
N GLU A 23 -15.46 3.00 -13.97
CA GLU A 23 -14.84 4.07 -14.77
C GLU A 23 -13.89 4.93 -13.92
N ASN A 24 -14.20 5.08 -12.63
CA ASN A 24 -13.35 5.82 -11.71
C ASN A 24 -11.96 5.18 -11.59
N PHE A 25 -11.90 3.87 -11.35
CA PHE A 25 -10.64 3.16 -11.24
C PHE A 25 -9.88 3.12 -12.58
N ALA A 26 -10.60 3.08 -13.71
CA ALA A 26 -10.01 3.23 -15.03
C ALA A 26 -9.25 4.56 -15.19
N ARG A 27 -9.87 5.66 -14.77
CA ARG A 27 -9.24 6.99 -14.76
C ARG A 27 -8.06 7.07 -13.78
N VAL A 28 -8.19 6.51 -12.58
CA VAL A 28 -7.09 6.46 -11.59
C VAL A 28 -5.89 5.73 -12.17
N LYS A 29 -6.10 4.56 -12.79
CA LYS A 29 -5.05 3.78 -13.44
C LYS A 29 -4.38 4.54 -14.57
N GLU A 30 -5.15 5.22 -15.42
CA GLU A 30 -4.61 6.02 -16.51
C GLU A 30 -3.70 7.15 -15.96
N ASN A 31 -4.17 7.90 -14.97
CA ASN A 31 -3.39 8.95 -14.32
C ASN A 31 -2.11 8.40 -13.68
N PHE A 32 -2.20 7.25 -13.01
CA PHE A 32 -1.04 6.57 -12.43
C PHE A 32 0.00 6.19 -13.50
N LEU A 33 -0.43 5.64 -14.64
CA LEU A 33 0.47 5.29 -15.73
C LEU A 33 1.14 6.53 -16.35
N ARG A 34 0.41 7.65 -16.48
CA ARG A 34 0.99 8.93 -16.92
C ARG A 34 2.04 9.45 -15.93
N ALA A 35 1.74 9.43 -14.64
CA ALA A 35 2.68 9.85 -13.59
C ALA A 35 3.94 8.98 -13.61
N LYS A 36 3.78 7.66 -13.75
CA LYS A 36 4.91 6.73 -13.86
C LYS A 36 5.77 6.95 -15.10
N ALA A 37 5.16 7.38 -16.22
CA ALA A 37 5.92 7.72 -17.42
C ALA A 37 6.67 9.06 -17.26
N ALA A 38 6.19 9.97 -16.41
CA ALA A 38 6.77 11.28 -16.18
C ALA A 38 7.89 11.30 -15.11
N GLY A 39 7.94 10.31 -14.23
CA GLY A 39 8.93 10.27 -13.16
C GLY A 39 8.89 9.01 -12.31
N GLU A 40 9.75 8.98 -11.30
CA GLU A 40 9.82 7.86 -10.36
C GLU A 40 8.60 7.87 -9.43
N VAL A 41 7.98 6.70 -9.27
CA VAL A 41 6.79 6.51 -8.43
C VAL A 41 7.07 5.36 -7.48
N TYR A 42 6.80 5.59 -6.20
CA TYR A 42 6.93 4.60 -5.14
C TYR A 42 5.56 4.14 -4.63
N PRO A 43 5.43 2.89 -4.14
CA PRO A 43 6.44 1.83 -4.14
C PRO A 43 6.58 1.17 -5.53
N PRO A 44 7.55 0.25 -5.74
CA PRO A 44 7.60 -0.58 -6.93
C PRO A 44 6.26 -1.27 -7.23
N ASN A 45 5.93 -1.46 -8.52
CA ASN A 45 4.62 -1.98 -8.97
C ASN A 45 4.15 -3.24 -8.23
N ALA A 46 5.06 -4.20 -7.98
CA ALA A 46 4.73 -5.46 -7.32
C ALA A 46 4.29 -5.28 -5.85
N LEU A 47 4.64 -4.14 -5.24
CA LEU A 47 4.37 -3.83 -3.85
C LEU A 47 3.16 -2.88 -3.67
N ILE A 48 2.52 -2.39 -4.74
CA ILE A 48 1.39 -1.46 -4.61
C ILE A 48 0.25 -2.05 -3.77
N PHE A 49 -0.05 -3.34 -3.95
CA PHE A 49 -1.09 -4.05 -3.19
C PHE A 49 -0.54 -4.92 -2.05
N ASN A 50 0.68 -4.66 -1.56
CA ASN A 50 1.36 -5.55 -0.62
C ASN A 50 0.58 -5.75 0.70
N ALA A 51 -0.03 -4.70 1.25
CA ALA A 51 -0.89 -4.80 2.45
C ALA A 51 -2.03 -5.82 2.28
N PHE A 52 -2.71 -5.78 1.13
CA PHE A 52 -3.80 -6.70 0.80
C PHE A 52 -3.30 -8.13 0.57
N ASN A 53 -2.10 -8.28 -0.01
CA ASN A 53 -1.49 -9.60 -0.25
C ASN A 53 -1.01 -10.29 1.03
N LEU A 54 -0.51 -9.52 2.00
CA LEU A 54 0.00 -10.05 3.25
C LEU A 54 -1.09 -10.29 4.30
N THR A 55 -2.24 -9.62 4.17
CA THR A 55 -3.38 -9.76 5.09
C THR A 55 -4.64 -10.17 4.33
N PRO A 56 -4.99 -11.47 4.27
CA PRO A 56 -6.22 -11.93 3.63
C PRO A 56 -7.46 -11.21 4.18
N PHE A 57 -8.45 -10.96 3.31
CA PHE A 57 -9.64 -10.16 3.66
C PHE A 57 -10.31 -10.59 4.98
N ASN A 58 -10.53 -11.90 5.17
CA ASN A 58 -11.19 -12.44 6.35
C ASN A 58 -10.30 -12.52 7.60
N ALA A 59 -9.00 -12.24 7.47
CA ALA A 59 -8.05 -12.23 8.59
C ALA A 59 -7.84 -10.83 9.18
N VAL A 60 -8.43 -9.79 8.56
CA VAL A 60 -8.32 -8.40 9.03
C VAL A 60 -9.00 -8.25 10.39
N LYS A 61 -8.29 -7.64 11.34
CA LYS A 61 -8.81 -7.30 12.68
C LYS A 61 -8.72 -5.81 13.00
N VAL A 62 -7.69 -5.15 12.46
CA VAL A 62 -7.38 -3.74 12.69
C VAL A 62 -6.97 -3.14 11.36
N VAL A 63 -7.41 -1.90 11.10
CA VAL A 63 -7.03 -1.13 9.90
C VAL A 63 -6.26 0.10 10.36
N ILE A 64 -5.00 0.20 9.93
CA ILE A 64 -4.16 1.39 10.13
C ILE A 64 -4.05 2.12 8.80
N LEU A 65 -4.58 3.35 8.75
CA LEU A 65 -4.54 4.19 7.55
C LEU A 65 -3.44 5.25 7.69
N GLY A 66 -2.55 5.30 6.71
CA GLY A 66 -1.59 6.38 6.53
C GLY A 66 -2.09 7.41 5.51
N GLN A 67 -1.29 8.44 5.26
CA GLN A 67 -1.59 9.47 4.26
C GLN A 67 -1.13 9.02 2.86
N ASP A 68 0.17 8.91 2.66
CA ASP A 68 0.82 8.50 1.42
C ASP A 68 2.10 7.69 1.70
N PRO A 69 2.63 6.95 0.71
CA PRO A 69 3.86 6.18 0.88
C PRO A 69 5.06 7.08 1.15
N TYR A 70 6.08 6.55 1.83
CA TYR A 70 7.37 7.23 1.94
C TYR A 70 7.95 7.56 0.57
N HIS A 71 8.44 8.79 0.41
CA HIS A 71 8.94 9.32 -0.86
C HIS A 71 10.44 9.06 -1.11
N GLY A 72 11.16 8.47 -0.15
CA GLY A 72 12.57 8.14 -0.32
C GLY A 72 12.76 6.81 -1.05
N ALA A 73 13.77 6.76 -1.92
CA ALA A 73 14.13 5.54 -2.65
C ALA A 73 14.31 4.33 -1.71
N GLY A 74 13.59 3.25 -1.99
CA GLY A 74 13.65 2.01 -1.23
C GLY A 74 12.95 2.03 0.14
N GLN A 75 12.30 3.14 0.54
CA GLN A 75 11.61 3.21 1.83
C GLN A 75 10.22 2.58 1.77
N ALA A 76 9.41 2.93 0.77
CA ALA A 76 8.05 2.43 0.66
C ALA A 76 8.01 0.98 0.19
N MET A 77 7.34 0.13 0.97
CA MET A 77 7.19 -1.31 0.68
C MET A 77 5.73 -1.78 0.61
N GLY A 78 4.79 -0.87 0.36
CA GLY A 78 3.37 -1.20 0.23
C GLY A 78 2.64 -1.49 1.54
N LEU A 79 3.26 -1.14 2.67
CA LEU A 79 2.72 -1.22 4.02
C LEU A 79 2.89 0.15 4.68
N SER A 80 1.79 0.80 5.09
CA SER A 80 1.83 2.11 5.74
C SER A 80 2.77 2.10 6.95
N PHE A 81 3.58 3.15 7.09
CA PHE A 81 4.60 3.32 8.15
C PHE A 81 5.75 2.29 8.15
N SER A 82 5.69 1.19 7.41
CA SER A 82 6.74 0.18 7.37
C SER A 82 7.86 0.57 6.40
N VAL A 83 9.08 0.14 6.73
CA VAL A 83 10.26 0.23 5.85
C VAL A 83 11.01 -1.11 5.82
N PRO A 84 11.70 -1.46 4.72
CA PRO A 84 12.51 -2.67 4.65
C PRO A 84 13.60 -2.71 5.73
N ARG A 85 14.01 -3.93 6.12
CA ARG A 85 15.11 -4.11 7.08
C ARG A 85 16.39 -3.43 6.55
N GLY A 86 17.11 -2.76 7.45
CA GLY A 86 18.33 -2.02 7.12
C GLY A 86 18.09 -0.58 6.64
N ILE A 87 16.85 -0.20 6.34
CA ILE A 87 16.50 1.19 6.05
C ILE A 87 16.35 1.95 7.38
N LYS A 88 16.89 3.17 7.41
CA LYS A 88 16.75 4.07 8.56
C LYS A 88 15.26 4.28 8.86
N ILE A 89 14.89 4.05 10.13
CA ILE A 89 13.51 4.22 10.62
C ILE A 89 13.10 5.70 10.45
N PRO A 90 12.03 6.00 9.69
CA PRO A 90 11.56 7.36 9.49
C PRO A 90 10.95 7.97 10.76
N PRO A 91 10.91 9.31 10.90
CA PRO A 91 10.39 9.97 12.10
C PRO A 91 8.98 9.53 12.50
N SER A 92 8.07 9.35 11.53
CA SER A 92 6.71 8.91 11.83
C SER A 92 6.65 7.52 12.48
N LEU A 93 7.51 6.58 12.05
CA LEU A 93 7.59 5.25 12.65
C LEU A 93 8.28 5.28 14.02
N GLN A 94 9.25 6.18 14.22
CA GLN A 94 9.85 6.40 15.54
C GLN A 94 8.80 6.89 16.55
N ASN A 95 7.93 7.81 16.14
CA ASN A 95 6.84 8.29 16.98
C ASN A 95 5.85 7.16 17.32
N ILE A 96 5.50 6.31 16.36
CA ILE A 96 4.67 5.12 16.60
C ILE A 96 5.33 4.18 17.62
N TYR A 97 6.63 3.90 17.50
CA TYR A 97 7.33 3.07 18.48
C TYR A 97 7.38 3.69 19.87
N LYS A 98 7.56 5.02 19.95
CA LYS A 98 7.50 5.72 21.24
C LYS A 98 6.12 5.58 21.88
N GLU A 99 5.06 5.82 21.12
CA GLU A 99 3.68 5.71 21.63
C GLU A 99 3.36 4.27 22.07
N ILE A 100 3.77 3.27 21.28
CA ILE A 100 3.61 1.85 21.65
C ILE A 100 4.32 1.53 22.98
N TYR A 101 5.53 2.05 23.17
CA TYR A 101 6.29 1.88 24.42
C TYR A 101 5.64 2.61 25.60
N ASP A 102 5.19 3.85 25.38
CA ASP A 102 4.53 4.65 26.42
C ASP A 102 3.18 4.02 26.85
N ASP A 103 2.47 3.34 25.94
CA ASP A 103 1.18 2.66 26.21
C ASP A 103 1.35 1.25 26.82
N LEU A 104 2.36 0.48 26.39
CA LEU A 104 2.49 -0.95 26.73
C LEU A 104 3.70 -1.33 27.61
N GLY A 105 4.68 -0.43 27.78
CA GLY A 105 5.93 -0.66 28.52
C GLY A 105 7.04 -1.37 27.74
#